data_AF-A0A531JG04-F1
#
_entry.id   AF-A0A531JG04-F1
#
_cell.length_a   1.000
_cell.length_b   1.000
_cell.length_c   1.000
_cell.angle_alpha   90.00
_cell.angle_beta   90.00
_cell.angle_gamma   90.00
#
_symmetry.space_group_name_H-M   'P 1'
#
loop_
_entity.id
_entity.type
_entity.pdbx_description
1 polymer ?
#
loop_
_entity_poly.entity_id
_entity_poly.type
_entity_poly.pdbx_seq_one_letter_code
_entity_poly.pdbx_strand_id
1 'polypeptide(L)' 'MIYGRYVDDVSEGAGHFHGSEEFCRVHWTGEPLSDDDFRRFVAGMAPEQVAIGLQSFIGTDIGRIRRLIGLA' A
#
# COMPACT_ATOMS: atom_id res chain seq x y z
N MET A 1 -0.02 6.73 12.67
CA MET A 1 -1.23 6.99 11.85
C MET A 1 -2.04 8.12 12.49
N ILE A 2 -2.24 9.24 11.80
CA ILE A 2 -2.98 10.42 12.34
C ILE A 2 -4.45 10.07 12.64
N TYR A 3 -5.07 9.28 11.76
CA TYR A 3 -6.48 8.91 11.90
C TYR A 3 -6.77 8.10 13.18
N GLY A 4 -5.90 7.14 13.54
CA GLY A 4 -6.07 6.37 14.78
C GLY A 4 -6.07 7.25 16.02
N ARG A 5 -5.14 8.22 16.11
CA ARG A 5 -5.13 9.23 17.17
C ARG A 5 -6.42 10.04 17.22
N TYR A 6 -6.95 10.46 16.07
CA TYR A 6 -8.24 11.15 16.04
C TYR A 6 -9.39 10.29 16.57
N VAL A 7 -9.45 9.01 16.19
CA VAL A 7 -10.48 8.08 16.66
C VAL A 7 -10.38 7.90 18.17
N ASP A 8 -9.17 7.73 18.69
CA ASP A 8 -8.93 7.51 20.12
C ASP A 8 -9.20 8.78 20.95
N ASP A 9 -8.65 9.91 20.52
CA ASP A 9 -8.61 11.14 21.32
C ASP A 9 -9.86 12.02 21.15
N VAL A 10 -10.55 11.94 20.01
CA VAL A 10 -11.68 12.83 19.67
C VAL A 10 -13.01 12.06 19.58
N SER A 11 -13.00 10.86 18.99
CA SER A 11 -14.22 10.06 18.81
C SER A 11 -14.42 9.01 19.91
N GLU A 12 -13.49 8.94 20.88
CA GLU A 12 -13.51 7.99 22.00
C GLU A 12 -13.73 6.53 21.56
N GLY A 13 -13.19 6.16 20.39
CA GLY A 13 -13.30 4.81 19.83
C GLY A 13 -14.70 4.42 19.30
N ALA A 14 -15.66 5.35 19.21
CA ALA A 14 -17.02 5.03 18.78
C ALA A 14 -17.06 4.35 17.40
N GLY A 15 -17.56 3.11 17.35
CA GLY A 15 -17.70 2.32 16.11
C GLY A 15 -16.39 1.77 15.54
N HIS A 16 -15.28 1.86 16.28
CA HIS A 16 -13.96 1.41 15.83
C HIS A 16 -13.38 0.33 16.76
N PHE A 17 -12.47 -0.46 16.22
CA PHE A 17 -11.61 -1.37 16.96
C PHE A 17 -10.17 -1.21 16.47
N HIS A 18 -9.20 -1.51 17.32
CA HIS A 18 -7.80 -1.52 16.92
C HIS A 18 -7.51 -2.75 16.06
N GLY A 19 -6.92 -2.52 14.89
CA GLY A 19 -6.33 -3.55 14.04
C GLY A 19 -4.87 -3.21 13.78
N SER A 20 -4.06 -4.24 13.57
CA SER A 20 -2.66 -4.12 13.13
C SER A 20 -2.46 -4.59 11.70
N GLU A 21 -3.53 -5.01 11.03
CA GLU A 21 -3.54 -5.55 9.69
C GLU A 21 -3.29 -4.44 8.65
N GLU A 22 -2.29 -4.66 7.80
CA GLU A 22 -1.99 -3.79 6.67
C GLU A 22 -2.58 -4.38 5.40
N PHE A 23 -3.82 -4.02 5.04
CA PHE A 23 -4.50 -4.51 3.83
C PHE A 23 -3.92 -3.94 2.51
N CYS A 24 -3.02 -2.95 2.60
CA CYS A 24 -2.32 -2.35 1.48
C CYS A 24 -0.82 -2.47 1.70
N ARG A 25 -0.11 -3.16 0.78
CA ARG A 25 1.35 -3.24 0.83
C ARG A 25 1.95 -2.01 0.18
N VAL A 26 2.81 -1.27 0.88
CA VAL A 26 3.30 0.03 0.41
C VAL A 26 4.81 0.03 0.15
N HIS A 27 5.23 0.56 -0.99
CA HIS A 27 6.62 0.96 -1.26
C HIS A 27 6.71 2.49 -1.23
N TRP A 28 7.15 3.03 -0.09
CA TRP A 28 7.04 4.46 0.22
C TRP A 28 8.32 5.27 -0.05
N THR A 29 9.49 4.65 0.07
CA THR A 29 10.78 5.36 0.04
C THR A 29 11.78 4.66 -0.86
N GLY A 30 12.71 5.44 -1.43
CA GLY A 30 13.80 4.94 -2.25
C GLY A 30 13.52 5.09 -3.74
N GLU A 31 14.07 4.17 -4.52
CA GLU A 31 14.04 4.19 -5.98
C GLU A 31 12.82 3.46 -6.56
N PRO A 32 12.46 3.71 -7.82
CA PRO A 32 11.42 2.95 -8.50
C PRO A 32 11.85 1.49 -8.66
N LEU A 33 10.91 0.57 -8.48
CA LEU A 33 11.19 -0.86 -8.59
C LEU A 33 11.53 -1.25 -10.04
N SER A 34 12.45 -2.20 -10.18
CA SER A 34 12.62 -2.95 -11.43
C SER A 34 11.37 -3.80 -11.71
N ASP A 35 11.24 -4.33 -12.93
CA ASP A 35 10.08 -5.16 -13.28
C ASP A 35 10.04 -6.42 -12.41
N ASP A 36 11.20 -7.03 -12.17
CA ASP A 36 11.32 -8.25 -11.38
C ASP A 36 11.09 -7.98 -9.90
N ASP A 37 11.58 -6.85 -9.38
CA ASP A 37 11.32 -6.45 -8.00
C ASP A 37 9.85 -6.11 -7.80
N PHE A 38 9.20 -5.47 -8.77
CA PHE A 38 7.76 -5.23 -8.73
C PHE A 38 6.97 -6.55 -8.70
N ARG A 39 7.32 -7.52 -9.55
CA ARG A 39 6.67 -8.85 -9.54
C ARG A 39 6.86 -9.56 -8.20
N ARG A 40 8.07 -9.51 -7.62
CA ARG A 40 8.35 -10.07 -6.28
C ARG A 40 7.59 -9.33 -5.19
N PHE A 41 7.49 -8.02 -5.28
CA PHE A 41 6.74 -7.19 -4.34
C PHE A 41 5.26 -7.57 -4.32
N VAL A 42 4.64 -7.78 -5.50
CA VAL A 42 3.26 -8.24 -5.64
C VAL A 42 3.11 -9.69 -5.18
N ALA A 43 4.01 -10.58 -5.58
CA ALA A 43 3.97 -12.00 -5.19
C ALA A 43 4.16 -12.22 -3.67
N GLY A 44 4.78 -11.26 -2.97
CA GLY A 44 4.95 -11.26 -1.52
C GLY A 44 3.78 -10.66 -0.73
N MET A 45 2.65 -10.37 -1.38
CA MET A 45 1.44 -9.90 -0.70
C MET A 45 0.85 -11.02 0.17
N ALA A 46 0.44 -10.67 1.39
CA ALA A 46 -0.34 -11.56 2.24
C ALA A 46 -1.76 -11.76 1.65
N PRO A 47 -2.47 -12.87 1.96
CA PRO A 47 -3.80 -13.14 1.40
C PRO A 47 -4.83 -12.02 1.61
N GLU A 48 -4.74 -11.32 2.74
CA GLU A 48 -5.59 -10.18 3.10
C GLU A 48 -5.18 -8.87 2.43
N GLN A 49 -3.98 -8.79 1.85
CA GLN A 49 -3.53 -7.63 1.12
C GLN A 49 -4.19 -7.61 -0.26
N VAL A 50 -5.05 -6.62 -0.48
CA VAL A 50 -5.84 -6.49 -1.72
C VAL A 50 -5.44 -5.28 -2.55
N ALA A 51 -4.50 -4.49 -2.06
CA ALA A 51 -4.01 -3.28 -2.73
C ALA A 51 -2.51 -3.10 -2.57
N ILE A 52 -1.92 -2.33 -3.48
CA ILE A 52 -0.56 -1.82 -3.37
C ILE A 52 -0.55 -0.30 -3.40
N GLY A 53 0.34 0.30 -2.61
CA GLY A 53 0.63 1.72 -2.63
C GLY A 53 2.06 1.97 -3.11
N LEU A 54 2.25 2.85 -4.09
CA LEU A 54 3.57 3.26 -4.55
C LEU A 54 3.68 4.78 -4.42
N GLN A 55 4.76 5.24 -3.79
CA GLN A 55 4.95 6.67 -3.59
C GLN A 55 5.21 7.37 -4.92
N SER A 56 4.46 8.45 -5.20
CA SER A 56 4.55 9.15 -6.49
C SER A 56 5.94 9.74 -6.76
N PHE A 57 6.66 10.18 -5.71
CA PHE A 57 7.98 10.79 -5.84
C PHE A 57 9.12 9.83 -6.14
N ILE A 58 8.90 8.51 -6.07
CA ILE A 58 9.94 7.52 -6.45
C ILE A 58 9.99 7.32 -7.97
N GLY A 59 9.24 8.10 -8.76
CA GLY A 59 9.37 8.10 -10.23
C GLY A 59 8.88 6.84 -10.93
N THR A 60 7.97 6.07 -10.31
CA THR A 60 7.40 4.88 -10.97
C THR A 60 6.39 5.27 -12.05
N ASP A 61 6.59 4.75 -13.26
CA ASP A 61 5.64 4.93 -14.38
C ASP A 61 4.36 4.10 -14.17
N ILE A 62 3.20 4.79 -14.12
CA ILE A 62 1.88 4.18 -13.99
C ILE A 62 1.53 3.30 -15.19
N GLY A 63 1.91 3.70 -16.41
CA GLY A 63 1.66 2.92 -17.61
C GLY A 63 2.40 1.57 -17.56
N ARG A 64 3.62 1.58 -17.04
CA ARG A 64 4.39 0.36 -16.77
C ARG A 64 3.74 -0.54 -15.73
N ILE A 65 3.26 0.03 -14.61
CA ILE A 65 2.53 -0.75 -13.57
C ILE A 65 1.31 -1.45 -14.18
N ARG A 66 0.48 -0.70 -14.91
CA ARG A 66 -0.74 -1.21 -15.57
C ARG A 66 -0.45 -2.42 -16.46
N ARG A 67 0.59 -2.35 -17.29
CA ARG A 67 1.03 -3.48 -18.13
C ARG A 67 1.47 -4.68 -17.28
N LEU A 68 2.23 -4.45 -16.21
CA LEU A 68 2.73 -5.53 -15.35
C LEU A 68 1.61 -6.27 -14.61
N ILE A 69 0.48 -5.61 -14.33
CA ILE A 69 -0.69 -6.23 -13.69
C ILE A 69 -1.77 -6.67 -14.70
N GLY A 70 -1.45 -6.68 -16.01
CA GLY A 70 -2.35 -7.17 -17.05
C GLY A 70 -3.55 -6.26 -17.37
N LEU A 71 -3.52 -5.01 -16.90
CA LEU A 71 -4.53 -4.00 -17.22
C LEU A 71 -4.00 -3.16 -18.38
N ALA A 72 -4.30 -3.55 -19.62
CA ALA A 72 -3.98 -2.73 -20.80
C ALA A 72 -4.68 -1.36 -20.74
#